data_AF-A0A1M7ZY14-F1
#
_entry.id   AF-A0A1M7ZY14-F1
#
_cell.length_a   1.000
_cell.length_b   1.000
_cell.length_c   1.000
_cell.angle_alpha   90.00
_cell.angle_beta   90.00
_cell.angle_gamma   90.00
#
_symmetry.space_group_name_H-M   'P 1'
#
loop_
_entity.id
_entity.type
_entity.pdbx_description
1 polymer ?
#
loop_
_entity_poly.entity_id
_entity_poly.type
_entity_poly.pdbx_seq_one_letter_code
_entity_poly.pdbx_strand_id
1 'polypeptide(L)'
;MRITLLIITLFFALSSQAQLQFWNTNATSNMPLFEIKWGEKTTIYSKVGYETKPTYVFNKVAPQVYNGDGKTKFKMIVESVDNVAKRIFEISYTHYRQTNYYLGYIKATYIYHDKRPAKVLEEYYETVKNP
;
A
#
# COMPACT_ATOMS: atom_id res chain seq x y z
N MET A 1 12.64 42.50 11.87
CA MET A 1 12.28 41.41 12.80
C MET A 1 10.99 40.67 12.42
N ARG A 2 9.91 41.36 11.97
CA ARG A 2 8.65 40.70 11.57
C ARG A 2 8.74 39.84 10.29
N ILE A 3 9.54 40.26 9.30
CA ILE A 3 9.69 39.54 8.02
C ILE A 3 10.53 38.26 8.18
N THR A 4 11.58 38.30 8.99
CA THR A 4 12.47 37.16 9.23
C THR A 4 11.74 36.01 9.92
N LEU A 5 10.86 36.33 10.89
CA LEU A 5 10.03 35.33 11.56
C LEU A 5 9.03 34.68 10.59
N LEU A 6 8.48 35.46 9.63
CA LEU A 6 7.54 34.99 8.62
C LEU A 6 8.19 34.04 7.61
N ILE A 7 9.43 34.31 7.21
CA ILE A 7 10.18 33.43 6.30
C ILE A 7 10.49 32.10 6.98
N ILE A 8 10.90 32.12 8.25
CA ILE A 8 11.20 30.90 9.02
C ILE A 8 9.93 30.05 9.19
N THR A 9 8.78 30.66 9.54
CA THR A 9 7.52 29.91 9.66
C THR A 9 7.03 29.35 8.33
N LEU A 10 7.26 30.04 7.21
CA LEU A 10 6.92 29.54 5.87
C LEU A 10 7.76 28.31 5.47
N PHE A 11 9.05 28.28 5.84
CA PHE A 11 9.93 27.12 5.60
C PHE A 11 9.51 25.88 6.41
N PHE A 12 9.00 26.06 7.63
CA PHE A 12 8.45 24.95 8.42
C PHE A 12 7.06 24.49 7.97
N ALA A 13 6.26 25.37 7.35
CA ALA A 13 4.95 24.99 6.81
C ALA A 13 5.04 24.21 5.48
N LEU A 14 6.13 24.36 4.72
CA LEU A 14 6.33 23.65 3.45
C LEU A 14 6.76 22.19 3.61
N SER A 15 7.23 21.78 4.79
CA SER A 15 7.69 20.42 5.06
C SER A 15 6.61 19.48 5.60
N SER A 16 5.41 19.96 5.89
CA SER A 16 4.28 19.12 6.33
C SER A 16 3.46 18.58 5.14
N GLN A 17 4.12 17.89 4.21
CA GLN A 17 3.38 16.97 3.36
C GLN A 17 2.92 15.82 4.27
N ALA A 18 1.64 15.80 4.62
CA ALA A 18 1.06 14.68 5.37
C ALA A 18 1.39 13.39 4.61
N GLN A 19 2.32 12.61 5.15
CA GLN A 19 2.75 11.37 4.54
C GLN A 19 1.58 10.40 4.62
N LEU A 20 0.95 10.12 3.48
CA LEU A 20 -0.12 9.14 3.40
C LEU A 20 0.46 7.77 3.73
N GLN A 21 0.17 7.29 4.93
CA GLN A 21 0.44 5.93 5.37
C GLN A 21 -0.89 5.25 5.65
N PHE A 22 -1.06 4.05 5.11
CA PHE A 22 -2.29 3.28 5.29
C PHE A 22 -2.04 1.79 5.16
N TRP A 23 -2.91 1.01 5.81
CA TRP A 23 -2.86 -0.45 5.87
C TRP A 23 -4.26 -1.06 5.77
N ASN A 24 -4.37 -2.35 5.42
CA ASN A 24 -5.62 -3.11 5.67
C ASN A 24 -5.75 -3.44 7.16
N THR A 25 -6.92 -3.16 7.73
CA THR A 25 -7.23 -3.43 9.14
C THR A 25 -8.04 -4.70 9.38
N ASN A 26 -8.31 -5.51 8.35
CA ASN A 26 -9.15 -6.70 8.52
C ASN A 26 -8.45 -7.80 9.33
N ALA A 27 -8.71 -7.84 10.63
CA ALA A 27 -8.14 -8.81 11.57
C ALA A 27 -8.55 -10.27 11.29
N THR A 28 -9.60 -10.49 10.49
CA THR A 28 -10.10 -11.83 10.12
C THR A 28 -9.63 -12.27 8.74
N SER A 29 -8.89 -11.42 8.02
CA SER A 29 -8.44 -11.74 6.69
C SER A 29 -7.32 -12.80 6.67
N ASN A 30 -7.38 -13.66 5.67
CA ASN A 30 -6.29 -14.57 5.31
C ASN A 30 -5.24 -13.93 4.39
N MET A 31 -5.39 -12.64 4.06
CA MET A 31 -4.40 -11.88 3.30
C MET A 31 -3.26 -11.41 4.16
N PRO A 32 -2.05 -11.25 3.57
CA PRO A 32 -1.01 -10.50 4.21
C PRO A 32 -1.49 -9.06 4.44
N LEU A 33 -1.10 -8.51 5.60
CA LEU A 33 -1.19 -7.08 5.84
C LEU A 33 -0.31 -6.40 4.80
N PHE A 34 -0.75 -5.32 4.16
CA PHE A 34 0.11 -4.49 3.34
C PHE A 34 0.05 -3.06 3.86
N GLU A 35 1.17 -2.36 3.71
CA GLU A 35 1.35 -0.98 4.09
C GLU A 35 1.83 -0.21 2.87
N ILE A 36 1.25 0.95 2.64
CA ILE A 36 1.78 1.90 1.67
C ILE A 36 2.23 3.12 2.44
N LYS A 37 3.52 3.45 2.29
CA LYS A 37 4.12 4.68 2.80
C LYS A 37 4.42 5.58 1.60
N TRP A 38 3.60 6.60 1.43
CA TRP A 38 3.61 7.47 0.24
C TRP A 38 5.00 8.04 -0.04
N GLY A 39 5.39 7.96 -1.32
CA GLY A 39 6.69 8.44 -1.81
C GLY A 39 7.89 7.57 -1.39
N GLU A 40 7.69 6.51 -0.63
CA GLU A 40 8.79 5.68 -0.11
C GLU A 40 8.70 4.22 -0.55
N LYS A 41 7.74 3.46 0.00
CA LYS A 41 7.74 2.00 -0.13
C LYS A 41 6.35 1.40 0.06
N THR A 42 6.20 0.20 -0.48
CA THR A 42 5.09 -0.71 -0.21
C THR A 42 5.63 -1.91 0.52
N THR A 43 5.08 -2.21 1.70
CA THR A 43 5.48 -3.35 2.52
C THR A 43 4.35 -4.38 2.53
N ILE A 44 4.65 -5.65 2.31
CA ILE A 44 3.72 -6.77 2.50
C ILE A 44 4.21 -7.57 3.70
N TYR A 45 3.34 -7.73 4.68
CA TYR A 45 3.54 -8.45 5.92
C TYR A 45 2.76 -9.76 5.90
N SER A 46 3.44 -10.87 6.13
CA SER A 46 2.78 -12.17 6.29
C SER A 46 2.73 -12.56 7.75
N LYS A 47 1.71 -13.31 8.12
CA LYS A 47 1.64 -13.97 9.43
C LYS A 47 2.55 -15.19 9.42
N VAL A 48 3.55 -15.20 10.29
CA VAL A 48 4.48 -16.32 10.51
C VAL A 48 4.28 -16.81 11.94
N GLY A 49 3.52 -17.89 12.10
CA GLY A 49 3.05 -18.33 13.41
C GLY A 49 2.04 -17.34 13.99
N TYR A 50 2.34 -16.77 15.17
CA TYR A 50 1.50 -15.75 15.83
C TYR A 50 1.95 -14.32 15.55
N GLU A 51 3.07 -14.12 14.85
CA GLU A 51 3.65 -12.78 14.61
C GLU A 51 3.41 -12.32 13.17
N THR A 52 3.15 -11.02 13.01
CA THR A 52 3.09 -10.35 11.70
C THR A 52 4.46 -9.78 11.37
N LYS A 53 5.10 -10.24 10.27
CA LYS A 53 6.46 -9.82 9.89
C LYS A 53 6.50 -9.26 8.47
N PRO A 54 7.29 -8.20 8.20
CA PRO A 54 7.49 -7.70 6.85
C PRO A 54 8.19 -8.79 6.04
N THR A 55 7.51 -9.27 5.00
CA THR A 55 7.99 -10.37 4.16
C THR A 55 8.49 -9.86 2.82
N TYR A 56 7.84 -8.85 2.25
CA TYR A 56 8.24 -8.24 0.98
C TYR A 56 8.26 -6.73 1.12
N VAL A 57 9.38 -6.10 0.75
CA VAL A 57 9.52 -4.64 0.74
C VAL A 57 9.82 -4.21 -0.69
N PHE A 58 8.94 -3.40 -1.24
CA PHE A 58 9.12 -2.79 -2.55
C PHE A 58 9.41 -1.31 -2.35
N ASN A 59 10.59 -0.84 -2.79
CA ASN A 59 11.00 0.58 -2.72
C ASN A 59 10.29 1.43 -3.78
N LYS A 60 8.98 1.25 -3.91
CA LYS A 60 8.10 1.97 -4.81
C LYS A 60 6.67 1.88 -4.29
N VAL A 61 5.86 2.86 -4.68
CA VAL A 61 4.42 2.92 -4.43
C VAL A 61 3.68 2.83 -5.77
N ALA A 62 2.37 2.55 -5.71
CA ALA A 62 1.59 2.45 -6.93
C ALA A 62 1.44 3.82 -7.61
N PRO A 63 1.81 3.96 -8.89
CA PRO A 63 1.60 5.20 -9.62
C PRO A 63 0.11 5.47 -9.79
N GLN A 64 -0.23 6.75 -9.90
CA GLN A 64 -1.58 7.17 -10.26
C GLN A 64 -1.91 6.73 -11.69
N VAL A 65 -3.09 6.17 -11.87
CA VAL A 65 -3.67 5.83 -13.17
C VAL A 65 -4.80 6.79 -13.45
N TYR A 66 -4.79 7.40 -14.63
CA TYR A 66 -5.86 8.31 -15.03
C TYR A 66 -7.16 7.56 -15.23
N ASN A 67 -8.25 8.15 -14.74
CA ASN A 67 -9.60 7.64 -14.89
C ASN A 67 -10.60 8.80 -14.94
N GLY A 68 -11.57 8.71 -15.84
CA GLY A 68 -12.59 9.74 -16.07
C GLY A 68 -13.74 9.76 -15.06
N ASP A 69 -13.71 8.94 -14.01
CA ASP A 69 -14.80 8.82 -13.01
C ASP A 69 -14.66 9.79 -11.82
N GLY A 70 -13.75 10.76 -11.88
CA GLY A 70 -13.53 11.74 -10.80
C GLY A 70 -12.86 11.15 -9.56
N LYS A 71 -12.48 9.88 -9.55
CA LYS A 71 -11.71 9.23 -8.48
C LYS A 71 -10.24 9.16 -8.84
N THR A 72 -9.36 9.30 -7.85
CA THR A 72 -7.93 9.09 -8.08
C THR A 72 -7.61 7.62 -7.86
N LYS A 73 -7.21 6.90 -8.92
CA LYS A 73 -6.85 5.48 -8.83
C LYS A 73 -5.35 5.31 -8.88
N PHE A 74 -4.86 4.31 -8.19
CA PHE A 74 -3.45 3.92 -8.15
C PHE A 74 -3.35 2.42 -8.39
N LYS A 75 -2.40 1.97 -9.20
CA LYS A 75 -2.22 0.54 -9.49
C LYS A 75 -0.76 0.17 -9.68
N MET A 76 -0.36 -0.95 -9.11
CA MET A 76 0.96 -1.54 -9.25
C MET A 76 0.87 -3.05 -9.36
N ILE A 77 1.79 -3.63 -10.12
CA ILE A 77 2.07 -5.06 -10.08
C ILE A 77 3.54 -5.21 -9.68
N VAL A 78 3.78 -6.04 -8.67
CA VAL A 78 5.13 -6.40 -8.23
C VAL A 78 5.27 -7.90 -8.16
N GLU A 79 6.46 -8.37 -8.51
CA GLU A 79 6.78 -9.79 -8.50
C GLU A 79 7.92 -10.06 -7.52
N SER A 80 7.88 -11.22 -6.88
CA SER A 80 8.97 -11.77 -6.07
C SER A 80 9.10 -13.25 -6.38
N VAL A 81 10.33 -13.72 -6.57
CA VAL A 81 10.62 -15.12 -6.87
C VAL A 81 11.63 -15.62 -5.84
N ASP A 82 11.34 -16.78 -5.24
CA ASP A 82 12.28 -17.50 -4.37
C ASP A 82 12.32 -18.98 -4.79
N ASN A 83 13.03 -19.82 -4.05
CA ASN A 83 13.14 -21.25 -4.37
C ASN A 83 11.82 -22.02 -4.25
N VAL A 84 10.79 -21.44 -3.63
CA VAL A 84 9.51 -22.09 -3.34
C VAL A 84 8.45 -21.74 -4.40
N ALA A 85 8.37 -20.46 -4.78
CA ALA A 85 7.33 -19.97 -5.67
C ALA A 85 7.67 -18.63 -6.34
N LYS A 86 7.07 -18.39 -7.50
CA LYS A 86 6.85 -17.05 -8.05
C LYS A 86 5.60 -16.44 -7.42
N ARG A 87 5.69 -15.22 -6.93
CA ARG A 87 4.62 -14.46 -6.30
C ARG A 87 4.36 -13.19 -7.08
N ILE A 88 3.11 -12.94 -7.40
CA ILE A 88 2.65 -11.75 -8.12
C ILE A 88 1.67 -11.04 -7.20
N PHE A 89 1.95 -9.77 -6.89
CA PHE A 89 1.07 -8.93 -6.10
C PHE A 89 0.53 -7.81 -6.97
N GLU A 90 -0.78 -7.84 -7.19
CA GLU A 90 -1.52 -6.74 -7.80
C GLU A 90 -2.08 -5.87 -6.68
N ILE A 91 -1.64 -4.63 -6.60
CA ILE A 91 -2.02 -3.69 -5.55
C ILE A 91 -2.70 -2.51 -6.23
N SER A 92 -3.87 -2.13 -5.74
CA SER A 92 -4.53 -0.91 -6.19
C SER A 92 -5.28 -0.24 -5.05
N TYR A 93 -5.41 1.07 -5.14
CA TYR A 93 -6.22 1.84 -4.22
C TYR A 93 -6.88 3.00 -4.92
N THR A 94 -8.08 3.35 -4.45
CA THR A 94 -8.91 4.40 -5.01
C THR A 94 -9.19 5.43 -3.94
N HIS A 95 -8.78 6.67 -4.18
CA HIS A 95 -9.12 7.81 -3.33
C HIS A 95 -10.50 8.36 -3.74
N TYR A 96 -11.42 8.32 -2.79
CA TYR A 96 -12.72 8.94 -2.87
C TYR A 96 -12.62 10.36 -2.31
N ARG A 97 -12.50 11.36 -3.20
CA ARG A 97 -12.29 12.77 -2.81
C ARG A 97 -13.42 13.32 -1.94
N GLN A 98 -14.65 12.88 -2.18
CA GLN A 98 -15.85 13.35 -1.46
C GLN A 98 -15.84 12.95 0.03
N THR A 99 -15.45 11.71 0.33
CA THR A 99 -15.39 11.16 1.70
C THR A 99 -13.98 11.19 2.29
N ASN A 100 -13.00 11.62 1.49
CA ASN A 100 -11.57 11.60 1.80
C ASN A 100 -11.05 10.22 2.25
N TYR A 101 -11.66 9.17 1.72
CA TYR A 101 -11.40 7.79 2.10
C TYR A 101 -10.69 7.03 0.96
N TYR A 102 -9.96 6.00 1.32
CA TYR A 102 -9.21 5.16 0.38
C TYR A 102 -9.72 3.72 0.48
N LEU A 103 -10.22 3.20 -0.64
CA LEU A 103 -10.54 1.78 -0.80
C LEU A 103 -9.38 1.11 -1.49
N GLY A 104 -8.75 0.12 -0.86
CA GLY A 104 -7.71 -0.63 -1.53
C GLY A 104 -8.12 -2.06 -1.87
N TYR A 105 -7.31 -2.65 -2.73
CA TYR A 105 -7.45 -3.99 -3.26
C TYR A 105 -6.06 -4.60 -3.38
N ILE A 106 -5.92 -5.84 -2.92
CA ILE A 106 -4.72 -6.64 -3.13
C ILE A 106 -5.12 -8.00 -3.68
N LYS A 107 -4.35 -8.47 -4.65
CA LYS A 107 -4.40 -9.85 -5.13
C LYS A 107 -3.00 -10.42 -5.11
N ALA A 108 -2.85 -11.52 -4.38
CA ALA A 108 -1.61 -12.26 -4.27
C ALA A 108 -1.76 -13.60 -4.99
N THR A 109 -0.98 -13.80 -6.05
CA THR A 109 -0.93 -15.04 -6.82
C THR A 109 0.38 -15.76 -6.53
N TYR A 110 0.30 -16.98 -6.04
CA TYR A 110 1.43 -17.85 -5.72
C TYR A 110 1.48 -18.99 -6.73
N ILE A 111 2.54 -19.02 -7.52
CA ILE A 111 2.83 -20.07 -8.51
C ILE A 111 3.99 -20.89 -7.95
N TYR A 112 3.70 -22.07 -7.40
CA TYR A 112 4.72 -22.93 -6.81
C TYR A 112 5.63 -23.54 -7.87
N HIS A 113 6.91 -23.71 -7.54
CA HIS A 113 7.87 -24.36 -8.43
C HIS A 113 7.74 -25.90 -8.43
N ASP A 114 6.96 -26.46 -7.50
CA ASP A 114 6.62 -27.87 -7.44
C ASP A 114 5.24 -28.16 -8.06
N LYS A 115 4.72 -29.37 -7.85
CA LYS A 115 3.45 -29.84 -8.41
C LYS A 115 2.20 -29.27 -7.72
N ARG A 116 2.33 -28.38 -6.72
CA ARG A 116 1.18 -27.81 -6.03
C ARG A 116 0.39 -26.88 -6.96
N PRO A 117 -0.95 -26.87 -6.86
CA PRO A 117 -1.76 -25.92 -7.62
C PRO A 117 -1.43 -24.49 -7.20
N ALA A 118 -1.53 -23.56 -8.16
CA ALA A 118 -1.38 -22.14 -7.86
C ALA A 118 -2.45 -21.69 -6.86
N LYS A 119 -2.06 -20.78 -5.96
CA LYS A 119 -2.95 -20.20 -4.97
C LYS A 119 -3.19 -18.73 -5.30
N VAL A 120 -4.45 -18.33 -5.37
CA VAL A 120 -4.85 -16.93 -5.50
C VAL A 120 -5.57 -16.52 -4.23
N LEU A 121 -5.14 -15.40 -3.68
CA LEU A 121 -5.87 -14.68 -2.64
C LEU A 121 -6.23 -13.33 -3.23
N GLU A 122 -7.45 -12.85 -2.99
CA GLU A 122 -7.85 -11.46 -3.28
C GLU A 122 -8.70 -10.87 -2.15
N GLU A 123 -8.57 -9.56 -1.92
CA GLU A 123 -9.37 -8.86 -0.93
C GLU A 123 -9.48 -7.37 -1.23
N TYR A 124 -10.65 -6.81 -0.90
CA TYR A 124 -10.87 -5.37 -0.78
C TYR A 124 -10.83 -4.97 0.69
N TYR A 125 -10.21 -3.83 0.99
CA TYR A 125 -10.08 -3.37 2.36
C TYR A 125 -10.33 -1.88 2.45
N GLU A 126 -10.97 -1.53 3.55
CA GLU A 126 -11.06 -0.17 4.01
C GLU A 126 -9.72 0.24 4.58
N THR A 127 -9.10 1.25 3.99
CA THR A 127 -7.83 1.74 4.53
C THR A 127 -8.12 2.79 5.58
N VAL A 128 -7.47 2.67 6.74
CA VAL A 128 -7.51 3.73 7.75
C VAL A 128 -6.47 4.77 7.34
N LYS A 129 -6.93 6.02 7.16
CA LYS A 129 -6.03 7.17 7.04
C LYS A 129 -5.38 7.37 8.42
N ASN A 130 -4.05 7.37 8.47
CA ASN A 130 -3.21 7.43 9.67
C ASN A 130 -3.85 8.20 10.86
N PRO A 131 -3.80 7.67 12.10
CA PRO A 131 -4.15 8.39 13.34
C PRO A 131 -3.30 9.65 13.57
#